data_AF-A0A1V5Z3R1-F1
#
_entry.id   AF-A0A1V5Z3R1-F1
#
_cell.length_a   1.000
_cell.length_b   1.000
_cell.length_c   1.000
_cell.angle_alpha   90.00
_cell.angle_beta   90.00
_cell.angle_gamma   90.00
#
_symmetry.space_group_name_H-M   'P 1'
#
loop_
_entity.id
_entity.type
_entity.pdbx_description
1 polymer ?
#
loop_
_entity_poly.entity_id
_entity_poly.type
_entity_poly.pdbx_seq_one_letter_code
_entity_poly.pdbx_strand_id
1 'polypeptide(L)'
;MPIYGNDCCSKCCYNELKQDAADGGRWTRKAKCTLRELTIEQPSHRYCINHPNHNPRKIQEPVGPVFKAGSYPSLHGVWKCAPDSPAIRTRLQALLEEMTQKKRRFSQSFTEMVFDAVAISHLEALREQAALPSILRLLEAADTACFGLSPAPLTVPGAYVIRAAIQAALVISNGECLDQVESWLYAESVAKTNRFGKGNDPFTLVRLGVVEALENCPHRKTKALLEDALEDPHPQVREQARAVLRRRKDLAA
;
A
#
# COMPACT_ATOMS: atom_id res chain seq x y z
N MET A 1 -1.48 6.39 -12.11
CA MET A 1 -0.57 7.48 -11.67
C MET A 1 -1.42 8.71 -11.43
N PRO A 2 -1.19 9.51 -10.36
CA PRO A 2 -1.79 10.83 -10.26
C PRO A 2 -1.38 11.62 -11.50
N ILE A 3 -2.36 12.11 -12.27
CA ILE A 3 -2.09 12.92 -13.45
C ILE A 3 -1.53 14.24 -12.91
N TYR A 4 -0.24 14.45 -13.18
CA TYR A 4 0.56 15.57 -12.71
C TYR A 4 -0.23 16.88 -12.81
N GLY A 5 -0.75 17.35 -11.69
CA GLY A 5 -1.43 18.64 -11.59
C GLY A 5 -2.63 18.67 -10.66
N ASN A 6 -3.44 17.61 -10.53
CA ASN A 6 -4.70 17.67 -9.76
C ASN A 6 -4.64 17.11 -8.34
N ASP A 7 -3.80 16.10 -8.06
CA ASP A 7 -3.73 15.43 -6.75
C ASP A 7 -2.63 15.98 -5.82
N CYS A 8 -2.06 17.14 -6.17
CA CYS A 8 -0.95 17.72 -5.44
C CYS A 8 -1.41 18.55 -4.24
N CYS A 9 -0.51 18.73 -3.27
CA CYS A 9 -0.77 19.52 -2.08
C CYS A 9 -1.20 20.96 -2.41
N SER A 10 -0.83 21.55 -3.55
CA SER A 10 -1.27 22.91 -3.89
C SER A 10 -2.77 23.04 -4.20
N LYS A 11 -3.49 21.94 -4.42
CA LYS A 11 -4.94 21.91 -4.67
C LYS A 11 -5.73 21.22 -3.55
N CYS A 12 -5.04 20.86 -2.46
CA CYS A 12 -5.65 20.19 -1.34
C CYS A 12 -6.47 21.17 -0.49
N CYS A 13 -7.71 20.80 -0.14
CA CYS A 13 -8.59 21.66 0.67
C CYS A 13 -8.12 21.86 2.12
N TYR A 14 -7.16 21.06 2.59
CA TYR A 14 -6.55 21.20 3.92
C TYR A 14 -5.41 22.20 3.96
N ASN A 15 -5.07 22.83 2.84
CA ASN A 15 -3.88 23.66 2.73
C ASN A 15 -4.23 25.14 2.53
N GLU A 16 -3.67 25.96 3.41
CA GLU A 16 -3.68 27.42 3.26
C GLU A 16 -2.44 27.83 2.46
N LEU A 17 -2.64 28.29 1.23
CA LEU A 17 -1.55 28.77 0.38
C LEU A 17 -1.07 30.15 0.87
N LYS A 18 0.22 30.26 1.15
CA LYS A 18 0.90 31.54 1.39
C LYS A 18 1.86 31.83 0.25
N GLN A 19 1.78 33.04 -0.28
CA GLN A 19 2.80 33.58 -1.17
C GLN A 19 3.79 34.34 -0.29
N ASP A 20 4.95 33.74 -0.04
CA ASP A 20 6.04 34.45 0.59
C ASP A 20 6.86 35.12 -0.51
N ALA A 21 7.07 36.44 -0.40
CA ALA A 21 8.14 37.11 -1.13
C ALA A 21 9.46 36.69 -0.45
N ALA A 22 10.30 35.94 -1.14
CA ALA A 22 11.64 35.61 -0.65
C ALA A 22 12.68 36.46 -1.39
N ASP A 23 13.69 36.92 -0.64
CA ASP A 23 14.84 37.68 -1.10
C ASP A 23 15.37 37.17 -2.45
N GLY A 24 15.51 38.07 -3.43
CA GLY A 24 16.07 37.75 -4.75
C GLY A 24 15.06 37.37 -5.84
N GLY A 25 13.75 37.60 -5.64
CA GLY A 25 12.77 37.65 -6.75
C GLY A 25 12.24 36.29 -7.26
N ARG A 26 12.53 35.19 -6.56
CA ARG A 26 11.97 33.86 -6.91
C ARG A 26 10.82 33.52 -5.95
N TRP A 27 9.58 33.61 -6.44
CA TRP A 27 8.38 33.24 -5.67
C TRP A 27 8.39 31.77 -5.27
N THR A 28 8.66 31.45 -4.00
CA THR A 28 8.46 30.11 -3.46
C THR A 28 7.06 29.99 -2.87
N ARG A 29 6.12 29.35 -3.57
CA ARG A 29 4.81 29.03 -2.99
C ARG A 29 5.00 28.05 -1.83
N LYS A 30 4.48 28.41 -0.66
CA LYS A 30 4.37 27.51 0.50
C LYS A 30 2.90 27.27 0.80
N ALA A 31 2.61 26.14 1.44
CA ALA A 31 1.29 25.83 1.97
C ALA A 31 1.41 25.45 3.45
N LYS A 32 0.54 26.00 4.30
CA LYS A 32 0.35 25.44 5.65
C LYS A 32 -0.76 24.39 5.57
N CYS A 33 -0.40 23.13 5.79
CA CYS A 33 -1.35 22.03 5.91
C CYS A 33 -1.93 22.01 7.32
N THR A 34 -3.22 22.30 7.48
CA THR A 34 -3.89 22.30 8.78
C THR A 34 -4.06 20.88 9.33
N LEU A 35 -4.31 19.91 8.45
CA LEU A 35 -4.45 18.49 8.80
C LEU A 35 -3.19 17.87 9.43
N ARG A 36 -2.01 18.32 8.97
CA ARG A 36 -0.70 17.77 9.39
C ARG A 36 0.12 18.75 10.23
N GLU A 37 -0.42 19.94 10.47
CA GLU A 37 0.30 21.07 11.08
C GLU A 37 1.68 21.29 10.44
N LEU A 38 1.76 21.20 9.12
CA LEU A 38 3.01 21.13 8.37
C LEU A 38 3.11 22.24 7.34
N THR A 39 4.24 22.94 7.31
CA THR A 39 4.58 23.85 6.21
C THR A 39 5.18 23.04 5.05
N ILE A 40 4.54 23.11 3.89
CA ILE A 40 4.88 22.39 2.68
C ILE A 40 5.55 23.35 1.70
N GLU A 41 6.82 23.09 1.41
CA GLU A 41 7.56 23.76 0.34
C GLU A 41 7.22 23.12 -1.01
N GLN A 42 7.07 23.96 -2.04
CA GLN A 42 6.74 23.52 -3.41
C GLN A 42 5.52 22.58 -3.43
N PRO A 43 4.34 23.01 -2.93
CA PRO A 43 3.19 22.13 -2.73
C PRO A 43 2.64 21.52 -4.03
N SER A 44 2.96 22.06 -5.20
CA SER A 44 2.63 21.47 -6.50
C SER A 44 3.44 20.21 -6.83
N HIS A 45 4.54 19.97 -6.12
CA HIS A 45 5.41 18.81 -6.27
C HIS A 45 5.38 17.88 -5.05
N ARG A 46 4.31 17.96 -4.25
CA ARG A 46 4.09 17.13 -3.07
C ARG A 46 2.72 16.46 -3.15
N TYR A 47 2.65 15.20 -2.73
CA TYR A 47 1.46 14.36 -2.84
C TYR A 47 1.24 13.61 -1.53
N CYS A 48 -0.01 13.50 -1.07
CA CYS A 48 -0.37 12.70 0.09
C CYS A 48 -1.73 12.03 -0.13
N ILE A 49 -1.93 10.89 0.54
CA ILE A 49 -3.17 10.13 0.40
C ILE A 49 -4.39 10.83 1.01
N ASN A 50 -4.18 11.81 1.89
CA ASN A 50 -5.26 12.62 2.45
C ASN A 50 -5.86 13.61 1.45
N HIS A 51 -5.32 13.75 0.23
CA HIS A 51 -5.91 14.61 -0.79
C HIS A 51 -7.37 14.19 -1.06
N PRO A 52 -8.33 15.13 -1.23
CA PRO A 52 -9.75 14.81 -1.40
C PRO A 52 -10.08 13.81 -2.51
N ASN A 53 -9.24 13.76 -3.56
CA ASN A 53 -9.39 12.79 -4.64
C ASN A 53 -9.16 11.35 -4.19
N HIS A 54 -8.35 11.10 -3.15
CA HIS A 54 -8.12 9.78 -2.54
C HIS A 54 -8.91 9.61 -1.24
N ASN A 55 -9.26 10.70 -0.58
CA ASN A 55 -9.98 10.76 0.68
C ASN A 55 -11.35 11.46 0.49
N PRO A 56 -12.29 10.91 -0.32
CA PRO A 56 -13.58 11.55 -0.57
C PRO A 56 -14.43 11.66 0.70
N ARG A 57 -14.19 10.77 1.67
CA ARG A 57 -14.83 10.78 3.00
C ARG A 57 -14.30 11.88 3.92
N LYS A 58 -13.27 12.63 3.50
CA LYS A 58 -12.65 13.72 4.25
C LYS A 58 -12.24 13.31 5.67
N ILE A 59 -11.63 12.12 5.80
CA ILE A 59 -11.01 11.65 7.04
C ILE A 59 -10.05 12.74 7.55
N GLN A 60 -10.21 13.14 8.81
CA GLN A 60 -9.55 14.30 9.42
C GLN A 60 -8.25 13.93 10.14
N GLU A 61 -7.83 12.68 10.03
CA GLU A 61 -6.55 12.22 10.56
C GLU A 61 -5.51 12.07 9.43
N PRO A 62 -4.27 12.52 9.64
CA PRO A 62 -3.21 12.38 8.65
C PRO A 62 -2.75 10.92 8.49
N VAL A 63 -3.09 10.30 7.35
CA VAL A 63 -2.78 8.91 7.02
C VAL A 63 -1.58 8.85 6.10
N GLY A 64 -0.62 7.97 6.37
CA GLY A 64 0.53 7.73 5.51
C GLY A 64 1.50 8.92 5.35
N PRO A 65 2.57 8.73 4.57
CA PRO A 65 3.59 9.76 4.34
C PRO A 65 3.15 10.79 3.29
N VAL A 66 3.96 11.84 3.16
CA VAL A 66 3.90 12.81 2.05
C VAL A 66 5.07 12.53 1.11
N PHE A 67 4.81 12.50 -0.19
CA PHE A 67 5.77 12.10 -1.22
C PHE A 67 6.20 13.28 -2.10
N LYS A 68 7.39 13.18 -2.70
CA LYS A 68 7.86 14.02 -3.80
C LYS A 68 7.19 13.62 -5.13
N ALA A 69 7.12 14.55 -6.07
CA ALA A 69 6.63 14.29 -7.42
C ALA A 69 7.41 13.15 -8.11
N GLY A 70 6.71 12.30 -8.86
CA GLY A 70 7.30 11.17 -9.58
C GLY A 70 7.64 9.95 -8.72
N SER A 71 7.46 10.05 -7.40
CA SER A 71 7.74 8.95 -6.47
C SER A 71 6.51 8.48 -5.71
N TYR A 72 5.30 8.92 -6.07
CA TYR A 72 4.07 8.46 -5.41
C TYR A 72 3.55 7.16 -6.06
N PRO A 73 3.17 6.11 -5.31
CA PRO A 73 3.29 5.92 -3.85
C PRO A 73 4.57 5.16 -3.43
N SER A 74 5.65 5.24 -4.21
CA SER A 74 6.92 4.58 -3.90
C SER A 74 7.58 5.16 -2.64
N LEU A 75 8.02 4.26 -1.75
CA LEU A 75 8.73 4.61 -0.52
C LEU A 75 10.05 5.37 -0.77
N HIS A 76 10.65 5.25 -1.96
CA HIS A 76 11.92 5.92 -2.29
C HIS A 76 11.82 7.44 -2.45
N GLY A 77 10.62 8.02 -2.46
CA GLY A 77 10.44 9.47 -2.51
C GLY A 77 9.55 10.04 -1.42
N VAL A 78 9.58 9.43 -0.22
CA VAL A 78 8.99 10.03 0.98
C VAL A 78 9.70 11.36 1.27
N TRP A 79 8.93 12.45 1.31
CA TRP A 79 9.36 13.77 1.75
C TRP A 79 9.13 13.98 3.24
N LYS A 80 8.01 13.47 3.77
CA LYS A 80 7.70 13.48 5.21
C LYS A 80 7.12 12.13 5.59
N CYS A 81 7.68 11.50 6.62
CA CYS A 81 7.19 10.23 7.14
C CYS A 81 5.74 10.32 7.61
N ALA A 82 5.08 9.16 7.68
CA ALA A 82 3.75 9.05 8.26
C ALA A 82 3.80 9.43 9.75
N PRO A 83 2.78 10.11 10.29
CA PRO A 83 2.75 10.50 11.69
C PRO A 83 2.59 9.28 12.59
N ASP A 84 3.19 9.31 13.77
CA ASP A 84 3.01 8.30 14.82
C ASP A 84 2.49 8.99 16.08
N SER A 85 1.25 8.66 16.46
CA SER A 85 0.68 9.02 17.75
C SER A 85 -0.37 7.98 18.15
N PRO A 86 -0.71 7.86 19.44
CA PRO A 86 -1.78 6.98 19.89
C PRO A 86 -3.11 7.25 19.17
N ALA A 87 -3.45 8.51 18.93
CA ALA A 87 -4.66 8.89 18.20
C ALA A 87 -4.66 8.38 16.75
N ILE A 88 -3.51 8.46 16.07
CA ILE A 88 -3.36 7.93 14.70
C ILE A 88 -3.49 6.41 14.70
N ARG A 89 -2.86 5.70 15.63
CA ARG A 89 -2.95 4.24 15.75
C ARG A 89 -4.39 3.78 15.95
N THR A 90 -5.12 4.39 16.90
CA THR A 90 -6.55 4.13 17.13
C THR A 90 -7.37 4.36 15.86
N ARG A 91 -7.09 5.45 15.13
CA ARG A 91 -7.83 5.75 13.90
C ARG A 91 -7.56 4.75 12.79
N LEU A 92 -6.30 4.38 12.58
CA LEU A 92 -5.91 3.39 11.56
C LEU A 92 -6.56 2.03 11.84
N GLN A 93 -6.64 1.62 13.11
CA GLN A 93 -7.36 0.40 13.49
C GLN A 93 -8.86 0.50 13.18
N ALA A 94 -9.50 1.64 13.48
CA ALA A 94 -10.90 1.85 13.14
C ALA A 94 -11.14 1.82 11.62
N LEU A 95 -10.25 2.44 10.82
CA LEU A 95 -10.32 2.40 9.36
C LEU A 95 -10.18 0.97 8.84
N LEU A 96 -9.24 0.18 9.39
CA LEU A 96 -9.06 -1.23 9.04
C LEU A 96 -10.33 -2.04 9.37
N GLU A 97 -10.94 -1.82 10.53
CA GLU A 97 -12.18 -2.53 10.90
C GLU A 97 -13.30 -2.24 9.90
N GLU A 98 -13.45 -0.99 9.47
CA GLU A 98 -14.41 -0.61 8.43
C GLU A 98 -14.15 -1.35 7.10
N MET A 99 -12.89 -1.56 6.70
CA MET A 99 -12.53 -2.32 5.50
C MET A 99 -12.99 -3.78 5.58
N THR A 100 -12.99 -4.36 6.78
CA THR A 100 -13.47 -5.72 7.00
C THR A 100 -14.98 -5.84 6.92
N GLN A 101 -15.76 -4.76 6.82
CA GLN A 101 -17.22 -4.87 6.74
C GLN A 101 -17.69 -5.23 5.32
N LYS A 102 -18.54 -6.27 5.20
CA LYS A 102 -19.00 -6.84 3.91
C LYS A 102 -19.59 -5.81 2.93
N LYS A 103 -20.25 -4.76 3.43
CA LYS A 103 -20.81 -3.67 2.58
C LYS A 103 -19.74 -2.80 1.91
N ARG A 104 -18.54 -2.70 2.51
CA ARG A 104 -17.43 -1.86 2.06
C ARG A 104 -16.37 -2.64 1.27
N ARG A 105 -16.28 -3.96 1.46
CA ARG A 105 -15.30 -4.82 0.78
C ARG A 105 -15.42 -4.74 -0.74
N PHE A 106 -14.36 -4.30 -1.40
CA PHE A 106 -14.12 -4.40 -2.85
C PHE A 106 -15.19 -3.77 -3.78
N SER A 107 -16.11 -2.97 -3.25
CA SER A 107 -17.14 -2.22 -3.99
C SER A 107 -16.83 -0.73 -4.13
N GLN A 108 -15.70 -0.27 -3.58
CA GLN A 108 -15.33 1.15 -3.53
C GLN A 108 -14.71 1.66 -4.82
N SER A 109 -14.64 2.98 -4.95
CA SER A 109 -13.91 3.62 -6.05
C SER A 109 -12.42 3.27 -6.02
N PHE A 110 -11.76 3.31 -7.19
CA PHE A 110 -10.30 3.11 -7.32
C PHE A 110 -9.52 3.91 -6.27
N THR A 111 -9.89 5.17 -6.10
CA THR A 111 -9.23 6.13 -5.23
C THR A 111 -9.35 5.81 -3.75
N GLU A 112 -10.47 5.26 -3.32
CA GLU A 112 -10.68 4.83 -1.92
C GLU A 112 -9.86 3.59 -1.59
N MET A 113 -9.74 2.63 -2.52
CA MET A 113 -8.92 1.44 -2.26
C MET A 113 -7.42 1.78 -2.18
N VAL A 114 -6.96 2.78 -2.93
CA VAL A 114 -5.59 3.30 -2.77
C VAL A 114 -5.40 3.92 -1.38
N PHE A 115 -6.43 4.57 -0.83
CA PHE A 115 -6.39 5.08 0.54
C PHE A 115 -6.28 3.95 1.57
N ASP A 116 -7.08 2.91 1.41
CA ASP A 116 -7.06 1.76 2.29
C ASP A 116 -5.71 1.03 2.29
N ALA A 117 -5.11 0.83 1.11
CA ALA A 117 -3.77 0.25 1.00
C ALA A 117 -2.72 1.07 1.77
N VAL A 118 -2.75 2.41 1.66
CA VAL A 118 -1.80 3.27 2.40
C VAL A 118 -2.07 3.27 3.91
N ALA A 119 -3.33 3.17 4.35
CA ALA A 119 -3.65 3.02 5.76
C ALA A 119 -3.08 1.71 6.34
N ILE A 120 -3.15 0.62 5.59
CA ILE A 120 -2.56 -0.68 5.97
C ILE A 120 -1.02 -0.58 6.01
N SER A 121 -0.38 -0.01 4.99
CA SER A 121 1.07 0.21 5.00
C SER A 121 1.53 1.15 6.11
N HIS A 122 0.66 2.05 6.59
CA HIS A 122 0.96 2.88 7.77
C HIS A 122 0.97 2.02 9.04
N LEU A 123 0.01 1.11 9.22
CA LEU A 123 0.03 0.14 10.33
C LEU A 123 1.26 -0.77 10.30
N GLU A 124 1.67 -1.23 9.11
CA GLU A 124 2.92 -1.97 8.89
C GLU A 124 4.14 -1.19 9.38
N ALA A 125 4.29 0.07 8.93
CA ALA A 125 5.41 0.93 9.29
C ALA A 125 5.48 1.20 10.81
N LEU A 126 4.32 1.24 11.47
CA LEU A 126 4.19 1.39 12.92
C LEU A 126 4.36 0.08 13.70
N ARG A 127 4.46 -1.07 13.00
CA ARG A 127 4.47 -2.43 13.57
C ARG A 127 3.33 -2.65 14.57
N GLU A 128 2.13 -2.18 14.24
CA GLU A 128 0.98 -2.16 15.15
C GLU A 128 0.42 -3.58 15.39
N GLN A 129 0.84 -4.23 16.47
CA GLN A 129 0.43 -5.60 16.79
C GLN A 129 -1.08 -5.77 16.93
N ALA A 130 -1.78 -4.77 17.48
CA ALA A 130 -3.24 -4.83 17.64
C ALA A 130 -4.00 -4.90 16.31
N ALA A 131 -3.37 -4.52 15.18
CA ALA A 131 -3.99 -4.59 13.86
C ALA A 131 -3.98 -6.00 13.25
N LEU A 132 -3.09 -6.89 13.71
CA LEU A 132 -2.87 -8.20 13.07
C LEU A 132 -4.16 -9.04 12.95
N PRO A 133 -5.02 -9.18 13.97
CA PRO A 133 -6.25 -9.95 13.83
C PRO A 133 -7.20 -9.41 12.75
N SER A 134 -7.31 -8.08 12.63
CA SER A 134 -8.15 -7.45 11.60
C SER A 134 -7.54 -7.56 10.20
N ILE A 135 -6.20 -7.53 10.08
CA ILE A 135 -5.50 -7.79 8.81
C ILE A 135 -5.76 -9.22 8.33
N LEU A 136 -5.66 -10.21 9.23
CA LEU A 136 -5.91 -11.61 8.87
C LEU A 136 -7.37 -11.84 8.47
N ARG A 137 -8.34 -11.24 9.18
CA ARG A 137 -9.77 -11.27 8.78
C ARG A 137 -10.00 -10.62 7.41
N LEU A 138 -9.27 -9.56 7.07
CA LEU A 138 -9.35 -8.93 5.75
C LEU A 138 -8.85 -9.88 4.65
N LEU A 139 -7.75 -10.59 4.90
CA LEU A 139 -7.19 -11.56 3.94
C LEU A 139 -8.10 -12.77 3.76
N GLU A 140 -8.62 -13.35 4.84
CA GLU A 140 -9.59 -14.46 4.79
C GLU A 140 -10.85 -14.08 4.00
N ALA A 141 -11.35 -12.86 4.24
CA ALA A 141 -12.47 -12.30 3.51
C ALA A 141 -12.18 -12.14 2.01
N ALA A 142 -10.97 -11.71 1.66
CA ALA A 142 -10.55 -11.55 0.27
C ALA A 142 -10.40 -12.90 -0.42
N ASP A 143 -9.82 -13.88 0.27
CA ASP A 143 -9.67 -15.26 -0.21
C ASP A 143 -11.04 -15.86 -0.53
N THR A 144 -11.99 -15.79 0.42
CA THR A 144 -13.38 -16.24 0.21
C THR A 144 -14.04 -15.54 -0.99
N ALA A 145 -13.79 -14.24 -1.17
CA ALA A 145 -14.37 -13.48 -2.27
C ALA A 145 -13.76 -13.85 -3.64
N CYS A 146 -12.47 -14.17 -3.69
CA CYS A 146 -11.75 -14.48 -4.92
C CYS A 146 -11.86 -15.95 -5.33
N PHE A 147 -11.99 -16.87 -4.37
CA PHE A 147 -11.88 -18.31 -4.59
C PHE A 147 -13.04 -19.14 -4.04
N GLY A 148 -14.04 -18.51 -3.39
CA GLY A 148 -15.22 -19.19 -2.87
C GLY A 148 -16.18 -19.70 -3.95
N LEU A 149 -17.33 -20.23 -3.52
CA LEU A 149 -18.35 -20.85 -4.40
C LEU A 149 -18.92 -19.92 -5.49
N SER A 150 -18.81 -18.60 -5.30
CA SER A 150 -19.23 -17.59 -6.27
C SER A 150 -18.17 -16.48 -6.31
N PRO A 151 -17.07 -16.69 -7.07
CA PRO A 151 -15.92 -15.80 -7.03
C PRO A 151 -16.26 -14.47 -7.73
N ALA A 152 -15.91 -13.37 -7.08
CA ALA A 152 -15.96 -12.04 -7.67
C ALA A 152 -14.62 -11.74 -8.37
N PRO A 153 -14.62 -11.04 -9.52
CA PRO A 153 -13.38 -10.63 -10.16
C PRO A 153 -12.61 -9.68 -9.25
N LEU A 154 -11.36 -10.02 -8.95
CA LEU A 154 -10.46 -9.14 -8.23
C LEU A 154 -10.14 -7.92 -9.12
N THR A 155 -10.24 -6.72 -8.56
CA THR A 155 -9.84 -5.49 -9.26
C THR A 155 -8.38 -5.16 -8.96
N VAL A 156 -7.71 -4.41 -9.84
CA VAL A 156 -6.34 -3.93 -9.59
C VAL A 156 -6.22 -3.17 -8.26
N PRO A 157 -7.16 -2.26 -7.88
CA PRO A 157 -7.10 -1.61 -6.58
C PRO A 157 -7.31 -2.57 -5.41
N GLY A 158 -8.20 -3.55 -5.56
CA GLY A 158 -8.38 -4.62 -4.56
C GLY A 158 -7.09 -5.41 -4.34
N ALA A 159 -6.36 -5.71 -5.41
CA ALA A 159 -5.06 -6.36 -5.31
C ALA A 159 -4.00 -5.54 -4.56
N TYR A 160 -4.01 -4.21 -4.67
CA TYR A 160 -3.14 -3.35 -3.86
C TYR A 160 -3.46 -3.43 -2.36
N VAL A 161 -4.74 -3.51 -2.00
CA VAL A 161 -5.18 -3.70 -0.61
C VAL A 161 -4.71 -5.06 -0.08
N ILE A 162 -4.93 -6.14 -0.84
CA ILE A 162 -4.49 -7.49 -0.46
C ILE A 162 -2.97 -7.54 -0.32
N ARG A 163 -2.22 -6.98 -1.28
CA ARG A 163 -0.76 -6.89 -1.22
C ARG A 163 -0.29 -6.17 0.06
N ALA A 164 -0.85 -5.00 0.36
CA ALA A 164 -0.51 -4.25 1.57
C ALA A 164 -0.83 -5.06 2.84
N ALA A 165 -1.95 -5.78 2.85
CA ALA A 165 -2.33 -6.63 3.97
C ALA A 165 -1.38 -7.82 4.18
N ILE A 166 -0.93 -8.49 3.12
CA ILE A 166 0.07 -9.57 3.21
C ILE A 166 1.38 -9.03 3.78
N GLN A 167 1.86 -7.90 3.26
CA GLN A 167 3.10 -7.26 3.71
C GLN A 167 3.01 -6.87 5.18
N ALA A 168 1.93 -6.18 5.56
CA ALA A 168 1.67 -5.80 6.95
C ALA A 168 1.60 -7.02 7.87
N ALA A 169 0.89 -8.08 7.48
CA ALA A 169 0.75 -9.29 8.29
C ALA A 169 2.12 -9.91 8.61
N LEU A 170 2.98 -10.07 7.61
CA LEU A 170 4.30 -10.69 7.78
C LEU A 170 5.28 -9.80 8.54
N VAL A 171 5.25 -8.48 8.32
CA VAL A 171 6.12 -7.54 9.05
C VAL A 171 5.70 -7.41 10.53
N ILE A 172 4.39 -7.32 10.79
CA ILE A 172 3.85 -7.18 12.16
C ILE A 172 4.07 -8.49 12.93
N SER A 173 3.71 -9.63 12.36
CA SER A 173 3.88 -10.94 13.01
C SER A 173 5.32 -11.45 13.03
N ASN A 174 6.27 -10.71 12.45
CA ASN A 174 7.64 -11.18 12.26
C ASN A 174 7.71 -12.54 11.55
N GLY A 175 6.87 -12.75 10.54
CA GLY A 175 6.79 -13.96 9.73
C GLY A 175 6.03 -15.13 10.35
N GLU A 176 5.51 -15.01 11.57
CA GLU A 176 4.74 -16.09 12.22
C GLU A 176 3.47 -16.45 11.46
N CYS A 177 2.89 -15.51 10.71
CA CYS A 177 1.68 -15.77 9.93
C CYS A 177 1.92 -16.23 8.48
N LEU A 178 3.13 -16.70 8.14
CA LEU A 178 3.44 -17.08 6.76
C LEU A 178 2.55 -18.21 6.24
N ASP A 179 2.22 -19.19 7.08
CA ASP A 179 1.36 -20.30 6.71
C ASP A 179 -0.06 -19.85 6.33
N GLN A 180 -0.56 -18.72 6.88
CA GLN A 180 -1.87 -18.17 6.53
C GLN A 180 -1.88 -17.37 5.22
N VAL A 181 -0.72 -16.97 4.70
CA VAL A 181 -0.64 -16.09 3.52
C VAL A 181 0.11 -16.69 2.34
N GLU A 182 0.81 -17.81 2.50
CA GLU A 182 1.60 -18.44 1.43
C GLU A 182 0.75 -18.91 0.24
N SER A 183 -0.51 -19.28 0.47
CA SER A 183 -1.45 -19.69 -0.60
C SER A 183 -1.64 -18.62 -1.67
N TRP A 184 -1.50 -17.34 -1.30
CA TRP A 184 -1.59 -16.21 -2.25
C TRP A 184 -0.47 -16.20 -3.29
N LEU A 185 0.64 -16.91 -3.07
CA LEU A 185 1.68 -17.10 -4.09
C LEU A 185 1.17 -17.94 -5.26
N TYR A 186 0.19 -18.80 -5.02
CA TYR A 186 -0.38 -19.71 -6.01
C TYR A 186 -1.73 -19.22 -6.56
N ALA A 187 -2.11 -17.98 -6.21
CA ALA A 187 -3.32 -17.36 -6.68
C ALA A 187 -3.26 -17.17 -8.20
N GLU A 188 -3.97 -18.02 -8.95
CA GLU A 188 -4.15 -17.87 -10.39
C GLU A 188 -5.40 -17.05 -10.72
N SER A 189 -5.35 -16.33 -11.85
CA SER A 189 -6.54 -15.70 -12.40
C SER A 189 -7.57 -16.75 -12.81
N VAL A 190 -8.79 -16.68 -12.29
CA VAL A 190 -9.93 -17.47 -12.77
C VAL A 190 -10.16 -17.24 -14.28
N ALA A 191 -9.79 -16.06 -14.79
CA ALA A 191 -9.78 -15.78 -16.21
C ALA A 191 -8.48 -16.33 -16.82
N LYS A 192 -8.54 -17.57 -17.34
CA LYS A 192 -7.59 -18.15 -18.30
C LYS A 192 -7.53 -17.29 -19.57
N THR A 193 -6.92 -16.12 -19.48
CA THR A 193 -6.64 -15.28 -20.65
C THR A 193 -5.26 -15.67 -21.14
N ASN A 194 -5.20 -16.21 -22.36
CA ASN A 194 -3.97 -16.67 -23.03
C ASN A 194 -2.96 -15.55 -23.33
N ARG A 195 -3.04 -14.38 -22.65
CA ARG A 195 -2.13 -13.25 -22.82
C ARG A 195 -1.95 -12.52 -21.49
N PHE A 196 -0.79 -12.73 -20.86
CA PHE A 196 -0.32 -11.90 -19.75
C PHE A 196 -0.12 -10.46 -20.26
N GLY A 197 -1.12 -9.59 -20.06
CA GLY A 197 -0.98 -8.17 -20.29
C GLY A 197 -0.20 -7.55 -19.15
N LYS A 198 1.01 -7.01 -19.42
CA LYS A 198 1.76 -6.18 -18.47
C LYS A 198 0.81 -5.15 -17.84
N GLY A 199 0.59 -5.26 -16.52
CA GLY A 199 -0.17 -4.28 -15.73
C GLY A 199 -1.67 -4.54 -15.56
N ASN A 200 -2.24 -5.62 -16.13
CA ASN A 200 -3.68 -5.89 -16.06
C ASN A 200 -4.06 -7.18 -15.30
N ASP A 201 -3.10 -7.89 -14.70
CA ASP A 201 -3.39 -9.06 -13.84
C ASP A 201 -3.31 -8.67 -12.35
N PRO A 202 -4.46 -8.52 -11.66
CA PRO A 202 -4.50 -8.22 -10.23
C PRO A 202 -3.80 -9.27 -9.39
N PHE A 203 -3.83 -10.55 -9.79
CA PHE A 203 -3.18 -11.61 -9.03
C PHE A 203 -1.65 -11.56 -9.15
N THR A 204 -1.10 -11.09 -10.28
CA THR A 204 0.34 -10.78 -10.36
C THR A 204 0.76 -9.76 -9.29
N LEU A 205 -0.06 -8.74 -9.00
CA LEU A 205 0.23 -7.77 -7.93
C LEU A 205 0.22 -8.43 -6.54
N VAL A 206 -0.72 -9.35 -6.31
CA VAL A 206 -0.79 -10.09 -5.05
C VAL A 206 0.43 -11.00 -4.86
N ARG A 207 0.80 -11.79 -5.88
CA ARG A 207 1.99 -12.65 -5.86
C ARG A 207 3.28 -11.86 -5.65
N LEU A 208 3.41 -10.69 -6.29
CA LEU A 208 4.52 -9.76 -6.02
C LEU A 208 4.56 -9.32 -4.55
N GLY A 209 3.39 -9.06 -3.95
CA GLY A 209 3.28 -8.72 -2.52
C GLY A 209 3.85 -9.80 -1.60
N VAL A 210 3.54 -11.07 -1.88
CA VAL A 210 4.10 -12.22 -1.15
C VAL A 210 5.62 -12.24 -1.29
N VAL A 211 6.14 -12.20 -2.52
CA VAL A 211 7.59 -12.26 -2.79
C VAL A 211 8.35 -11.11 -2.13
N GLU A 212 7.81 -9.90 -2.15
CA GLU A 212 8.41 -8.75 -1.47
C GLU A 212 8.41 -8.90 0.05
N ALA A 213 7.33 -9.41 0.63
CA ALA A 213 7.23 -9.62 2.08
C ALA A 213 8.21 -10.71 2.58
N LEU A 214 8.56 -11.67 1.72
CA LEU A 214 9.56 -12.71 2.01
C LEU A 214 10.99 -12.16 2.14
N GLU A 215 11.28 -10.94 1.68
CA GLU A 215 12.64 -10.37 1.73
C GLU A 215 13.23 -10.33 3.14
N ASN A 216 12.44 -9.89 4.12
CA ASN A 216 12.87 -9.77 5.52
C ASN A 216 12.16 -10.77 6.43
N CYS A 217 11.43 -11.74 5.87
CA CYS A 217 10.69 -12.73 6.65
C CYS A 217 11.67 -13.74 7.30
N PRO A 218 11.67 -13.91 8.63
CA PRO A 218 12.53 -14.86 9.33
C PRO A 218 11.84 -16.24 9.48
N HIS A 219 11.19 -16.74 8.43
CA HIS A 219 10.51 -18.04 8.46
C HIS A 219 11.28 -19.12 7.69
N ARG A 220 11.25 -20.37 8.16
CA ARG A 220 11.97 -21.50 7.53
C ARG A 220 11.53 -21.78 6.09
N LYS A 221 10.26 -21.54 5.75
CA LYS A 221 9.70 -21.76 4.41
C LYS A 221 10.10 -20.67 3.40
N THR A 222 10.65 -19.54 3.86
CA THR A 222 10.93 -18.37 3.02
C THR A 222 11.77 -18.71 1.79
N LYS A 223 12.82 -19.52 1.95
CA LYS A 223 13.69 -19.92 0.85
C LYS A 223 12.93 -20.77 -0.19
N ALA A 224 12.17 -21.77 0.27
CA ALA A 224 11.41 -22.66 -0.61
C ALA A 224 10.37 -21.86 -1.42
N LEU A 225 9.60 -20.98 -0.77
CA LEU A 225 8.61 -20.14 -1.46
C LEU A 225 9.24 -19.19 -2.49
N LEU A 226 10.44 -18.65 -2.20
CA LEU A 226 11.17 -17.84 -3.18
C LEU A 226 11.68 -18.67 -4.37
N GLU A 227 12.03 -19.94 -4.14
CA GLU A 227 12.40 -20.89 -5.21
C GLU A 227 11.17 -21.25 -6.05
N ASP A 228 10.01 -21.50 -5.44
CA ASP A 228 8.74 -21.73 -6.15
C ASP A 228 8.36 -20.52 -7.02
N ALA A 229 8.55 -19.30 -6.50
CA ALA A 229 8.29 -18.06 -7.24
C ALA A 229 9.21 -17.85 -8.47
N LEU A 230 10.32 -18.60 -8.60
CA LEU A 230 11.15 -18.57 -9.81
C LEU A 230 10.47 -19.25 -11.01
N GLU A 231 9.48 -20.11 -10.75
CA GLU A 231 8.67 -20.79 -11.76
C GLU A 231 7.32 -20.09 -12.00
N ASP A 232 7.09 -18.93 -11.36
CA ASP A 232 5.85 -18.16 -11.54
C ASP A 232 5.61 -17.88 -13.03
N PRO A 233 4.37 -18.00 -13.55
CA PRO A 233 4.09 -17.78 -14.97
C PRO A 233 4.43 -16.35 -15.43
N HIS A 234 4.38 -15.36 -14.54
CA HIS A 234 4.63 -13.96 -14.86
C HIS A 234 6.13 -13.57 -14.66
N PRO A 235 6.82 -13.05 -15.69
CA PRO A 235 8.25 -12.75 -15.63
C PRO A 235 8.64 -11.77 -14.52
N GLN A 236 7.79 -10.79 -14.21
CA GLN A 236 8.07 -9.81 -13.16
C GLN A 236 8.12 -10.45 -11.76
N VAL A 237 7.31 -11.47 -11.49
CA VAL A 237 7.35 -12.19 -10.21
C VAL A 237 8.67 -12.97 -10.11
N ARG A 238 9.04 -13.68 -11.18
CA ARG A 238 10.34 -14.38 -11.27
C ARG A 238 11.52 -13.45 -11.06
N GLU A 239 11.52 -12.29 -11.73
CA GLU A 239 12.58 -11.28 -11.59
C GLU A 239 12.68 -10.75 -10.16
N GLN A 240 11.55 -10.44 -9.53
CA GLN A 240 11.52 -9.97 -8.14
C GLN A 240 12.01 -11.06 -7.18
N ALA A 241 11.61 -12.32 -7.37
CA ALA A 241 12.06 -13.46 -6.56
C ALA A 241 13.58 -13.65 -6.64
N ARG A 242 14.16 -13.56 -7.85
CA ARG A 242 15.62 -13.58 -8.05
C ARG A 242 16.31 -12.44 -7.31
N ALA A 243 15.74 -11.23 -7.36
CA ALA A 243 16.31 -10.07 -6.72
C ALA A 243 16.30 -10.21 -5.18
N VAL A 244 15.20 -10.71 -4.61
CA VAL A 244 15.08 -10.99 -3.18
C VAL A 244 16.05 -12.08 -2.74
N LEU A 245 16.16 -13.19 -3.48
CA LEU A 245 17.11 -14.27 -3.19
C LEU A 245 18.56 -13.78 -3.16
N ARG A 246 18.95 -12.88 -4.08
CA ARG A 246 20.28 -12.27 -4.08
C ARG A 246 20.52 -11.44 -2.82
N ARG A 247 19.62 -10.50 -2.51
CA ARG A 247 19.73 -9.65 -1.31
C ARG A 247 19.81 -10.45 -0.02
N ARG A 248 19.04 -11.54 0.09
CA ARG A 248 19.10 -12.43 1.27
C ARG A 248 20.40 -13.23 1.39
N LYS A 249 21.05 -13.59 0.27
CA LYS A 249 22.38 -14.22 0.30
C LYS A 249 23.43 -13.24 0.77
N ASP A 250 23.38 -11.99 0.31
CA ASP A 250 24.32 -10.94 0.70
C ASP A 250 24.22 -10.60 2.20
N LEU A 251 23.04 -10.75 2.81
CA LEU A 251 22.84 -10.57 4.26
C LEU A 251 23.33 -11.74 5.14
N ALA A 252 23.56 -12.91 4.53
CA ALA A 252 24.01 -14.12 5.24
C ALA A 252 25.52 -14.37 5.13
N ALA A 253 26.22 -13.59 4.29
CA ALA A 253 27.67 -13.62 4.07
C ALA A 253 28.38 -12.61 4.97
#